data_AF-A0A844GCK4-F1
#
_entry.id   AF-A0A844GCK4-F1
#
_cell.length_a   1.000
_cell.length_b   1.000
_cell.length_c   1.000
_cell.angle_alpha   90.00
_cell.angle_beta   90.00
_cell.angle_gamma   90.00
#
_symmetry.space_group_name_H-M   'P 1'
#
loop_
_entity.id
_entity.type
_entity.pdbx_description
1 polymer ?
#
loop_
_entity_poly.entity_id
_entity_poly.type
_entity_poly.pdbx_seq_one_letter_code
_entity_poly.pdbx_strand_id
1 'polypeptide(L)'
;MTRAKAGSVVAEAEAVKEQREDARTLVQLDVQRAVSLEVDAAERLQVAQTALASANEYLTIQRDRYRNGLANQTEVLAAETRRADSQRNLYTARYDHALAVVRLKRATGEL
;
A
#
# COMPACT_ATOMS: atom_id res chain seq x y z
N MET A 1 34.18 47.09 10.24
CA MET A 1 34.09 45.66 9.85
C MET A 1 33.12 44.83 10.68
N THR A 2 32.68 45.28 11.86
CA THR A 2 31.76 44.55 12.76
C THR A 2 30.29 44.51 12.30
N ARG A 3 29.77 45.57 11.68
CA ARG A 3 28.38 45.60 11.18
C ARG A 3 28.12 44.67 9.99
N ALA A 4 29.05 44.59 9.04
CA ALA A 4 28.92 43.70 7.89
C ALA A 4 28.93 42.22 8.31
N LYS A 5 29.78 41.86 9.27
CA LYS A 5 29.86 40.51 9.83
C LYS A 5 28.63 40.15 10.67
N ALA A 6 28.04 41.12 11.37
CA ALA A 6 26.75 40.92 12.05
C ALA A 6 25.60 40.72 11.05
N GLY A 7 25.57 41.50 9.95
CA GLY A 7 24.59 41.35 8.89
C GLY A 7 24.67 40.00 8.17
N SER A 8 25.88 39.48 7.91
CA SER A 8 26.05 38.17 7.27
C SER A 8 25.57 37.02 8.18
N VAL A 9 25.82 37.09 9.48
CA VAL A 9 25.33 36.08 10.45
C VAL A 9 23.81 36.08 10.54
N VAL A 10 23.16 37.26 10.45
CA VAL A 10 21.69 37.34 10.43
C VAL A 10 21.12 36.72 9.15
N ALA A 11 21.71 37.03 7.99
CA ALA A 11 21.28 36.43 6.73
C ALA A 11 21.48 34.91 6.70
N GLU A 12 22.60 34.41 7.23
CA GLU A 12 22.85 32.97 7.40
C GLU A 12 21.81 32.32 8.32
N ALA A 13 21.46 32.97 9.44
CA ALA A 13 20.44 32.47 10.36
C ALA A 13 19.03 32.42 9.72
N GLU A 14 18.68 33.43 8.93
CA GLU A 14 17.41 33.46 8.17
C GLU A 14 17.38 32.34 7.12
N ALA A 15 18.46 32.13 6.37
CA ALA A 15 18.55 31.06 5.38
C ALA A 15 18.44 29.66 6.02
N VAL A 16 19.10 29.43 7.17
CA VAL A 16 18.97 28.16 7.91
C VAL A 16 17.55 27.95 8.43
N LYS A 17 16.87 29.03 8.86
CA LYS A 17 15.48 28.96 9.30
C LYS A 17 14.54 28.58 8.15
N GLU A 18 14.73 29.17 6.96
CA GLU A 18 13.96 28.83 5.76
C GLU A 18 14.16 27.37 5.37
N GLN A 19 15.41 26.91 5.28
CA GLN A 19 15.75 25.50 5.00
C GLN A 19 15.12 24.53 6.01
N ARG A 20 15.04 24.93 7.28
CA ARG A 20 14.39 24.13 8.32
C ARG A 20 12.88 24.03 8.12
N GLU A 21 12.20 25.12 7.77
CA GLU A 21 10.76 25.08 7.50
C GLU A 21 10.44 24.31 6.21
N ASP A 22 11.29 24.40 5.18
CA ASP A 22 11.18 23.58 3.98
C ASP A 22 11.33 22.09 4.30
N ALA A 23 12.39 21.72 5.03
CA ALA A 23 12.61 20.36 5.47
C ALA A 23 11.43 19.83 6.31
N ARG A 24 10.90 20.66 7.22
CA ARG A 24 9.72 20.32 8.02
C ARG A 24 8.50 20.03 7.14
N THR A 25 8.26 20.87 6.14
CA THR A 25 7.12 20.73 5.22
C THR A 25 7.24 19.46 4.38
N LEU A 26 8.44 19.15 3.89
CA LEU A 26 8.71 17.91 3.16
C LEU A 26 8.49 16.67 4.02
N VAL A 27 8.99 16.68 5.26
CA VAL A 27 8.76 15.58 6.22
C VAL A 27 7.27 15.40 6.50
N GLN A 28 6.53 16.49 6.71
CA GLN A 28 5.07 16.42 6.94
C GLN A 28 4.34 15.81 5.74
N LEU A 29 4.68 16.23 4.51
CA LEU A 29 4.10 15.68 3.29
C LEU A 29 4.43 14.20 3.12
N ASP A 30 5.67 13.80 3.39
CA ASP A 30 6.10 12.41 3.25
C ASP A 30 5.42 11.50 4.27
N VAL A 31 5.26 11.94 5.52
CA VAL A 31 4.50 11.19 6.55
C VAL A 31 3.04 11.06 6.13
N GLN A 32 2.39 12.15 5.70
CA GLN A 32 1.00 12.10 5.25
C GLN A 32 0.81 11.12 4.09
N ARG A 33 1.69 11.17 3.09
CA ARG A 33 1.67 10.25 1.95
C ARG A 33 1.86 8.80 2.40
N ALA A 34 2.79 8.55 3.32
CA ALA A 34 3.05 7.20 3.82
C ALA A 34 1.86 6.62 4.59
N VAL A 35 1.17 7.45 5.40
CA VAL A 35 -0.07 7.04 6.09
C VAL A 35 -1.15 6.68 5.09
N SER A 36 -1.42 7.54 4.10
CA SER A 36 -2.45 7.24 3.07
C SER A 36 -2.14 5.96 2.31
N LEU A 37 -0.88 5.74 1.94
CA LEU A 37 -0.47 4.51 1.24
C LEU A 37 -0.64 3.25 2.10
N GLU A 38 -0.42 3.34 3.41
CA GLU A 38 -0.60 2.20 4.33
C GLU A 38 -2.08 1.85 4.47
N VAL A 39 -2.93 2.85 4.69
CA VAL A 39 -4.39 2.68 4.79
C VAL A 39 -4.95 2.08 3.49
N ASP A 40 -4.61 2.66 2.34
CA ASP A 40 -5.06 2.16 1.03
C ASP A 40 -4.62 0.72 0.80
N ALA A 41 -3.38 0.38 1.17
CA ALA A 41 -2.86 -0.97 1.00
C ALA A 41 -3.53 -1.98 1.96
N ALA A 42 -3.86 -1.56 3.18
CA ALA A 42 -4.59 -2.38 4.15
C ALA A 42 -6.02 -2.68 3.66
N GLU A 43 -6.72 -1.68 3.11
CA GLU A 43 -8.05 -1.87 2.51
C GLU A 43 -7.99 -2.80 1.29
N ARG A 44 -7.01 -2.63 0.41
CA ARG A 44 -6.80 -3.53 -0.74
C ARG A 44 -6.54 -4.96 -0.31
N LEU A 45 -5.79 -5.17 0.78
CA LEU A 45 -5.57 -6.48 1.35
C LEU A 45 -6.89 -7.12 1.81
N GLN A 46 -7.76 -6.37 2.48
CA GLN A 46 -9.09 -6.86 2.90
C GLN A 46 -9.96 -7.21 1.69
N VAL A 47 -9.98 -6.37 0.66
CA VAL A 47 -10.72 -6.64 -0.59
C VAL A 47 -10.21 -7.91 -1.26
N ALA A 48 -8.89 -8.10 -1.34
CA ALA A 48 -8.29 -9.29 -1.95
C ALA A 48 -8.60 -10.59 -1.16
N GLN A 49 -8.67 -10.51 0.17
CA GLN A 49 -9.10 -11.64 1.02
C GLN A 49 -10.54 -12.05 0.72
N THR A 50 -11.45 -11.06 0.67
CA THR A 50 -12.86 -11.30 0.33
C THR A 50 -13.03 -11.85 -1.09
N ALA A 51 -12.27 -11.32 -2.05
CA ALA A 51 -12.29 -11.83 -3.43
C ALA A 51 -11.85 -13.30 -3.52
N LEU A 52 -10.82 -13.70 -2.76
CA LEU A 52 -10.41 -15.10 -2.69
C LEU A 52 -11.47 -15.99 -2.04
N ALA A 53 -12.13 -15.53 -0.96
CA ALA A 53 -13.22 -16.25 -0.32
C ALA A 53 -14.37 -16.50 -1.32
N SER A 54 -14.81 -15.46 -2.04
CA SER A 54 -15.84 -15.57 -3.08
C SER A 54 -15.43 -16.50 -4.23
N ALA A 55 -14.18 -16.47 -4.66
CA ALA A 55 -13.68 -17.36 -5.71
C ALA A 55 -13.61 -18.83 -5.26
N ASN A 56 -13.27 -19.09 -3.99
CA ASN A 56 -13.32 -20.44 -3.41
C ASN A 56 -14.76 -20.97 -3.38
N GLU A 57 -15.72 -20.16 -2.93
CA GLU A 57 -17.14 -20.55 -2.90
C GLU A 57 -17.68 -20.84 -4.30
N TYR A 58 -17.35 -19.98 -5.28
CA TYR A 58 -17.71 -20.21 -6.66
C TYR A 58 -17.16 -21.54 -7.20
N LEU A 59 -15.90 -21.88 -6.88
CA LEU A 59 -15.30 -23.16 -7.27
C LEU A 59 -16.02 -24.36 -6.62
N THR A 60 -16.39 -24.26 -5.34
CA THR A 60 -17.19 -25.28 -4.67
C THR A 60 -18.51 -25.52 -5.41
N ILE A 61 -19.25 -24.46 -5.73
CA ILE A 61 -20.52 -24.54 -6.48
C ILE A 61 -20.32 -25.20 -7.85
N GLN A 62 -19.28 -24.82 -8.60
CA GLN A 62 -19.04 -25.42 -9.93
C GLN A 62 -18.68 -26.90 -9.84
N ARG A 63 -17.88 -27.31 -8.85
CA ARG A 63 -17.57 -28.72 -8.61
C ARG A 63 -18.82 -29.52 -8.23
N ASP A 64 -19.70 -28.94 -7.42
CA ASP A 64 -20.96 -29.57 -7.04
C ASP A 64 -21.89 -29.75 -8.25
N ARG A 65 -22.04 -28.71 -9.07
CA ARG A 65 -22.82 -28.80 -10.30
C ARG A 65 -22.24 -29.83 -11.27
N TYR A 66 -20.92 -29.87 -11.45
CA TYR A 66 -20.25 -30.85 -12.30
C TYR A 66 -20.52 -32.28 -11.83
N ARG A 67 -20.40 -32.55 -10.52
CA ARG A 67 -20.71 -33.87 -9.93
C ARG A 67 -22.16 -34.30 -10.16
N ASN A 68 -23.09 -33.36 -10.28
CA ASN A 68 -24.51 -33.61 -10.56
C ASN A 68 -24.86 -33.54 -12.06
N GLY A 69 -23.87 -33.41 -12.96
CA GLY A 69 -24.11 -33.28 -14.41
C GLY A 69 -24.72 -31.95 -14.86
N LEU A 70 -24.72 -30.93 -13.98
CA LEU A 70 -25.29 -29.59 -14.20
C LEU A 70 -24.25 -28.54 -14.64
N ALA A 71 -22.98 -28.94 -14.77
CA ALA A 71 -21.88 -28.14 -15.29
C ALA A 71 -20.92 -29.05 -16.07
N ASN A 72 -20.16 -28.47 -16.98
CA ASN A 72 -19.12 -29.18 -17.74
C ASN A 72 -17.71 -28.93 -17.18
N GLN A 73 -16.73 -29.69 -17.66
CA GLN A 73 -15.34 -29.61 -17.21
C GLN A 73 -14.73 -28.21 -17.44
N THR A 74 -15.12 -27.52 -18.51
CA THR A 74 -14.62 -26.19 -18.84
C THR A 74 -15.06 -25.15 -17.81
N GLU A 75 -16.29 -25.24 -17.30
CA GLU A 75 -16.79 -24.36 -16.23
C GLU A 75 -16.01 -24.55 -14.93
N VAL A 76 -15.65 -25.80 -14.58
CA VAL A 76 -14.80 -26.09 -13.42
C VAL A 76 -13.40 -25.50 -13.61
N LEU A 77 -12.78 -25.70 -14.77
CA LEU A 77 -11.45 -25.15 -15.08
C LEU A 77 -11.43 -23.62 -15.05
N ALA A 78 -12.51 -22.97 -15.50
CA ALA A 78 -12.65 -21.52 -15.42
C ALA A 78 -12.75 -21.05 -13.95
N ALA A 79 -13.46 -21.79 -13.09
CA ALA A 79 -13.55 -21.49 -11.66
C ALA A 79 -12.20 -21.68 -10.94
N GLU A 80 -11.43 -22.72 -11.31
CA GLU A 80 -10.08 -22.95 -10.79
C GLU A 80 -9.12 -21.83 -11.19
N THR A 81 -9.18 -21.40 -12.45
CA THR A 81 -8.40 -20.24 -12.95
C THR A 81 -8.74 -18.99 -12.16
N ARG A 82 -10.03 -18.68 -11.98
CA ARG A 82 -10.48 -17.53 -11.19
C ARG A 82 -9.95 -17.56 -9.76
N ARG A 83 -10.00 -18.73 -9.10
CA ARG A 83 -9.46 -18.91 -7.75
C ARG A 83 -7.95 -18.69 -7.71
N ALA A 84 -7.21 -19.20 -8.70
CA ALA A 84 -5.77 -18.99 -8.81
C ALA A 84 -5.43 -17.50 -9.00
N ASP A 85 -6.19 -16.78 -9.84
CA ASP A 85 -6.03 -15.34 -10.04
C ASP A 85 -6.30 -14.55 -8.76
N SER A 86 -7.40 -14.84 -8.04
CA SER A 86 -7.70 -14.21 -6.75
C SER A 86 -6.62 -14.49 -5.71
N GLN A 87 -6.06 -15.70 -5.71
CA GLN A 87 -4.97 -16.07 -4.80
C GLN A 87 -3.69 -15.29 -5.12
N ARG A 88 -3.33 -15.14 -6.40
CA ARG A 88 -2.21 -14.28 -6.83
C ARG A 88 -2.42 -12.83 -6.38
N ASN A 89 -3.61 -12.28 -6.60
CA ASN A 89 -3.92 -10.91 -6.22
C ASN A 89 -3.82 -10.70 -4.70
N LEU A 90 -4.21 -11.68 -3.89
CA LEU A 90 -4.00 -11.64 -2.43
C LEU A 90 -2.51 -11.60 -2.06
N TYR A 91 -1.66 -12.36 -2.74
CA TYR A 91 -0.21 -12.29 -2.49
C TYR A 91 0.35 -10.91 -2.82
N THR A 92 -0.03 -10.33 -3.97
CA THR A 92 0.37 -8.96 -4.34
C THR A 92 -0.07 -7.96 -3.26
N ALA A 93 -1.33 -7.98 -2.85
CA ALA A 93 -1.85 -7.07 -1.83
C ALA A 93 -1.14 -7.21 -0.47
N ARG A 94 -0.73 -8.43 -0.10
CA ARG A 94 0.09 -8.67 1.11
C ARG A 94 1.46 -8.01 1.03
N TYR A 95 2.13 -8.13 -0.11
CA TYR A 95 3.45 -7.50 -0.31
C TYR A 95 3.33 -5.97 -0.34
N ASP A 96 2.31 -5.44 -1.02
CA ASP A 96 2.04 -4.01 -1.09
C ASP A 96 1.79 -3.43 0.31
N HIS A 97 0.96 -4.11 1.12
CA HIS A 97 0.71 -3.70 2.51
C HIS A 97 1.98 -3.74 3.36
N ALA A 98 2.76 -4.82 3.29
CA ALA A 98 4.02 -4.92 4.02
C ALA A 98 5.01 -3.80 3.63
N LEU A 99 5.10 -3.47 2.34
CA LEU A 99 5.95 -2.38 1.87
C LEU A 99 5.44 -1.01 2.34
N ALA A 100 4.12 -0.81 2.37
CA ALA A 100 3.52 0.43 2.86
C ALA A 100 3.81 0.64 4.36
N VAL A 101 3.73 -0.41 5.17
CA VAL A 101 4.12 -0.38 6.59
C VAL A 101 5.59 0.01 6.77
N VAL A 102 6.49 -0.57 5.98
CA VAL A 102 7.93 -0.22 6.01
C VAL A 102 8.15 1.24 5.62
N ARG A 103 7.43 1.74 4.61
CA ARG A 103 7.51 3.15 4.18
C ARG A 103 7.01 4.10 5.26
N LEU A 104 5.95 3.74 5.97
CA LEU A 104 5.45 4.51 7.10
C LEU A 104 6.48 4.59 8.22
N LYS A 105 7.06 3.46 8.64
CA LYS A 105 8.13 3.44 9.64
C LYS A 105 9.33 4.29 9.24
N ARG A 106 9.72 4.25 7.97
CA ARG A 106 10.78 5.12 7.44
C ARG A 106 10.43 6.60 7.55
N ALA A 107 9.19 6.98 7.19
CA ALA A 107 8.75 8.36 7.23
C ALA A 107 8.62 8.90 8.67
N THR A 108 8.29 8.05 9.63
CA THR A 108 8.21 8.43 11.06
C THR A 108 9.55 8.33 11.81
N GLY A 109 10.58 7.74 11.18
CA GLY A 109 11.91 7.57 11.78
C GLY A 109 12.05 6.35 12.69
N GLU A 110 11.17 5.36 12.55
CA GLU A 110 11.16 4.10 13.32
C GLU A 110 11.91 2.95 12.61
N LEU A 111 12.50 3.20 11.44
CA LEU A 111 13.23 2.21 10.65
C LEU A 111 14.71 2.11 11.04
#